data_AF-A0A7X8V4P1-F1
#
_entry.id   AF-A0A7X8V4P1-F1
#
_cell.length_a   1.000
_cell.length_b   1.000
_cell.length_c   1.000
_cell.angle_alpha   90.00
_cell.angle_beta   90.00
_cell.angle_gamma   90.00
#
_symmetry.space_group_name_H-M   'P 1'
#
loop_
_entity.id
_entity.type
_entity.pdbx_description
1 polymer ?
#
loop_
_entity_poly.entity_id
_entity_poly.type
_entity_poly.pdbx_seq_one_letter_code
_entity_poly.pdbx_strand_id
1 'polypeptide(L)'
;MRKRQIRAIIKKDIMAVTSSFQIWLPMLLLPVVFSLIIPCLLILPAYKYDITERSILEVLNNLPPGELRETIFSFTSTNQQMVYFSVHYLFAPFLLIIPLMAASVLGSGSFAREKERKTMESLLFAPISAPDLFRAKILAAFIPAVLLAFFSFLLYGTTVNLAAYRLFDGLIFPRPHWLILLFWVCPALSLGAVFLNVFISAKVKGFQEAYQLGAMTVLPLIALVAGQVTGVLLLSNTILWFLGAGLWLLDLFLIKKAGQYLDRSKLFTTLAS
;
A
#
# COMPACT_ATOMS: atom_id res chain seq x y z
N MET A 1 -11.83 -26.13 -16.07
CA MET A 1 -12.77 -25.81 -14.96
C MET A 1 -12.14 -24.98 -13.84
N ARG A 2 -10.98 -25.35 -13.27
CA ARG A 2 -10.33 -24.63 -12.13
C ARG A 2 -10.14 -23.11 -12.31
N LYS A 3 -9.60 -22.64 -13.44
CA LYS A 3 -9.38 -21.20 -13.70
C LYS A 3 -10.68 -20.37 -13.72
N ARG A 4 -11.78 -20.96 -14.21
CA ARG A 4 -13.10 -20.28 -14.30
C ARG A 4 -13.72 -20.11 -12.90
N GLN A 5 -13.54 -21.10 -12.02
CA GLN A 5 -14.01 -21.05 -10.63
C GLN A 5 -13.23 -20.01 -9.82
N ILE A 6 -11.89 -19.99 -9.92
CA ILE A 6 -11.04 -18.98 -9.27
C ILE A 6 -11.45 -17.57 -9.71
N ARG A 7 -11.62 -17.34 -11.03
CA ARG A 7 -12.04 -16.04 -11.57
C ARG A 7 -13.43 -15.63 -11.08
N ALA A 8 -14.34 -16.58 -10.91
CA ALA A 8 -15.69 -16.29 -10.40
C ALA A 8 -15.66 -15.82 -8.94
N ILE A 9 -14.84 -16.45 -8.09
CA ILE A 9 -14.65 -16.04 -6.69
C ILE A 9 -14.01 -14.65 -6.62
N ILE A 10 -12.95 -14.41 -7.40
CA ILE A 10 -12.30 -13.10 -7.48
C ILE A 10 -13.31 -12.02 -7.87
N LYS A 11 -14.09 -12.25 -8.94
CA LYS A 11 -15.08 -11.29 -9.42
C LYS A 11 -16.16 -11.04 -8.37
N LYS A 12 -16.67 -12.10 -7.72
CA LYS A 12 -17.68 -12.01 -6.66
C LYS A 12 -17.18 -11.14 -5.51
N ASP A 13 -15.97 -11.40 -5.01
CA ASP A 13 -15.42 -10.71 -3.83
C ASP A 13 -15.11 -9.23 -4.15
N ILE A 14 -14.53 -8.95 -5.32
CA ILE A 14 -14.31 -7.56 -5.78
C ILE A 14 -15.65 -6.83 -5.90
N MET A 15 -16.66 -7.44 -6.54
CA MET A 15 -17.98 -6.84 -6.67
C MET A 15 -18.60 -6.53 -5.31
N ALA A 16 -18.55 -7.48 -4.37
CA ALA A 16 -19.11 -7.31 -3.03
C ALA A 16 -18.49 -6.12 -2.27
N VAL A 17 -17.20 -5.86 -2.46
CA VAL A 17 -16.50 -4.69 -1.91
C VAL A 17 -16.98 -3.40 -2.57
N THR A 18 -16.98 -3.36 -3.91
CA THR A 18 -17.36 -2.16 -4.67
C THR A 18 -18.83 -1.78 -4.51
N SER A 19 -19.70 -2.75 -4.19
CA SER A 19 -21.13 -2.51 -3.98
C SER A 19 -21.46 -1.93 -2.60
N SER A 20 -20.51 -1.94 -1.64
CA SER A 20 -20.74 -1.43 -0.29
C SER A 20 -20.07 -0.09 -0.08
N PHE A 21 -20.88 0.97 0.02
CA PHE A 21 -20.42 2.34 0.28
C PHE A 21 -19.51 2.46 1.51
N GLN A 22 -19.83 1.71 2.57
CA GLN A 22 -19.07 1.72 3.82
C GLN A 22 -17.64 1.18 3.67
N ILE A 23 -17.37 0.37 2.64
CA ILE A 23 -16.06 -0.25 2.42
C ILE A 23 -15.26 0.52 1.36
N TRP A 24 -15.88 0.86 0.22
CA TRP A 24 -15.13 1.51 -0.86
C TRP A 24 -14.87 3.00 -0.61
N LEU A 25 -15.75 3.71 0.12
CA LEU A 25 -15.56 5.13 0.39
C LEU A 25 -14.26 5.39 1.18
N PRO A 26 -13.99 4.75 2.34
CA PRO A 26 -12.73 4.96 3.05
C PRO A 26 -11.50 4.53 2.22
N MET A 27 -11.64 3.47 1.41
CA MET A 27 -10.58 3.00 0.52
C MET A 27 -10.22 4.03 -0.56
N LEU A 28 -11.19 4.81 -1.07
CA LEU A 28 -10.92 5.85 -2.07
C LEU A 28 -10.54 7.20 -1.44
N LEU A 29 -11.11 7.52 -0.28
CA LEU A 29 -10.88 8.78 0.42
C LEU A 29 -9.40 8.97 0.73
N LEU A 30 -8.73 7.95 1.27
CA LEU A 30 -7.32 8.03 1.62
C LEU A 30 -6.41 8.36 0.40
N PRO A 31 -6.49 7.62 -0.73
CA PRO A 31 -5.87 8.01 -2.00
C PRO A 31 -6.13 9.44 -2.42
N VAL A 32 -7.38 9.91 -2.36
CA VAL A 32 -7.72 11.27 -2.80
C VAL A 32 -7.08 12.32 -1.89
N VAL A 33 -7.12 12.12 -0.57
CA VAL A 33 -6.46 13.03 0.37
C VAL A 33 -4.96 13.10 0.10
N PHE A 34 -4.28 11.96 -0.01
CA PHE A 34 -2.83 11.93 -0.23
C PHE A 34 -2.40 12.36 -1.63
N SER A 35 -3.18 12.02 -2.65
CA SER A 35 -2.80 12.21 -4.05
C SER A 35 -3.26 13.54 -4.63
N LEU A 36 -4.27 14.17 -4.01
CA LEU A 36 -4.83 15.43 -4.49
C LEU A 36 -4.69 16.53 -3.45
N ILE A 37 -5.22 16.32 -2.24
CA ILE A 37 -5.35 17.41 -1.25
C ILE A 37 -3.99 17.81 -0.71
N ILE A 38 -3.17 16.86 -0.26
CA ILE A 38 -1.89 17.13 0.37
C ILE A 38 -0.91 17.85 -0.59
N PRO A 39 -0.69 17.39 -1.84
CA PRO A 39 0.17 18.09 -2.78
C PRO A 39 -0.32 19.49 -3.11
N CYS A 40 -1.64 19.67 -3.32
CA CYS A 40 -2.21 20.98 -3.58
C CYS A 40 -2.02 21.95 -2.40
N LEU A 41 -2.25 21.47 -1.17
CA LEU A 41 -2.11 22.27 0.04
C LEU A 41 -0.65 22.68 0.29
N LEU A 42 0.31 21.90 -0.19
CA LEU A 42 1.73 22.23 -0.09
C LEU A 42 2.21 23.14 -1.22
N ILE A 43 1.83 22.86 -2.47
CA ILE A 43 2.37 23.53 -3.66
C ILE A 43 1.69 24.89 -3.92
N LEU A 44 0.36 24.98 -3.76
CA LEU A 44 -0.37 26.20 -4.13
C LEU A 44 0.00 27.42 -3.26
N PRO A 45 0.18 27.30 -1.93
CA PRO A 45 0.64 28.43 -1.12
C PRO A 45 2.07 28.88 -1.45
N ALA A 46 2.93 27.96 -1.92
CA ALA A 46 4.33 28.24 -2.26
C ALA A 46 4.51 29.34 -3.32
N TYR A 47 3.46 29.62 -4.11
CA TYR A 47 3.46 30.69 -5.11
C TYR A 47 3.33 32.10 -4.53
N LYS A 48 2.80 32.23 -3.31
CA LYS A 48 2.43 33.52 -2.71
C LYS A 48 3.09 33.76 -1.36
N TYR A 49 3.45 32.69 -0.65
CA TYR A 49 3.97 32.74 0.70
C TYR A 49 5.27 31.96 0.77
N ASP A 50 6.24 32.50 1.50
CA ASP A 50 7.48 31.78 1.80
C ASP A 50 7.21 30.66 2.80
N ILE A 51 7.46 29.43 2.36
CA ILE A 51 7.30 28.23 3.18
C ILE A 51 8.52 28.14 4.07
N THR A 52 8.45 28.76 5.25
CA THR A 52 9.52 28.75 6.25
C THR A 52 9.13 27.84 7.41
N GLU A 53 9.03 26.53 7.14
CA GLU A 53 8.82 25.53 8.19
C GLU A 53 10.15 25.08 8.77
N ARG A 54 10.46 25.53 9.99
CA ARG A 54 11.75 25.31 10.65
C ARG A 54 12.12 23.83 10.77
N SER A 55 11.15 22.99 11.10
CA SER A 55 11.34 21.54 11.24
C SER A 55 11.79 20.90 9.92
N ILE A 56 11.15 21.26 8.81
CA ILE A 56 11.45 20.74 7.48
C ILE A 56 12.81 21.27 7.00
N LEU A 57 13.12 22.54 7.27
CA LEU A 57 14.41 23.14 6.94
C LEU A 57 15.57 22.46 7.68
N GLU A 58 15.40 22.11 8.95
CA GLU A 58 16.41 21.37 9.72
C GLU A 58 16.68 19.99 9.11
N VAL A 59 15.64 19.27 8.69
CA VAL A 59 15.80 17.97 8.02
C VAL A 59 16.47 18.15 6.65
N LEU A 60 16.06 19.16 5.87
CA LEU A 60 16.60 19.47 4.55
C LEU A 60 18.10 19.78 4.60
N ASN A 61 18.54 20.56 5.58
CA ASN A 61 19.96 20.91 5.76
C ASN A 61 20.80 19.71 6.23
N ASN A 62 20.20 18.77 6.95
CA ASN A 62 20.85 17.57 7.45
C ASN A 62 20.75 16.37 6.49
N LEU A 63 20.28 16.56 5.26
CA LEU A 63 20.23 15.48 4.29
C LEU A 63 21.65 14.95 4.02
N PRO A 64 21.87 13.63 4.07
CA PRO A 64 23.14 13.06 3.66
C PRO A 64 23.41 13.32 2.16
N PRO A 65 24.69 13.28 1.76
CA PRO A 65 25.07 13.52 0.37
C PRO A 65 24.45 12.50 -0.58
N GLY A 66 24.02 12.96 -1.76
CA GLY A 66 23.44 12.14 -2.81
C GLY A 66 22.63 12.95 -3.83
N GLU A 67 22.15 12.28 -4.88
CA GLU A 67 21.44 12.90 -6.03
C GLU A 67 20.26 13.78 -5.60
N LEU A 68 19.50 13.35 -4.58
CA LEU A 68 18.37 14.10 -4.05
C LEU A 68 18.82 15.45 -3.46
N ARG A 69 19.89 15.44 -2.65
CA ARG A 69 20.44 16.63 -2.02
C ARG A 69 20.97 17.58 -3.10
N GLU A 70 21.78 17.07 -4.02
CA GLU A 70 22.35 17.88 -5.11
C GLU A 70 21.26 18.54 -5.96
N THR A 71 20.20 17.80 -6.31
CA THR A 71 19.08 18.36 -7.06
C THR A 71 18.37 19.46 -6.25
N ILE A 72 18.09 19.24 -4.97
CA ILE A 72 17.42 20.23 -4.11
C ILE A 72 18.25 21.51 -4.05
N PHE A 73 19.54 21.42 -3.67
CA PHE A 73 20.39 22.59 -3.51
C PHE A 73 20.76 23.29 -4.83
N SER A 74 20.46 22.68 -5.98
CA SER A 74 20.58 23.36 -7.29
C SER A 74 19.51 24.45 -7.50
N PHE A 75 18.39 24.38 -6.78
CA PHE A 75 17.33 25.39 -6.87
C PHE A 75 17.69 26.65 -6.09
N THR A 76 17.46 27.81 -6.70
CA THR A 76 17.77 29.12 -6.09
C THR A 76 16.75 29.53 -5.03
N SER A 77 15.49 29.10 -5.15
CA SER A 77 14.42 29.47 -4.21
C SER A 77 14.23 28.43 -3.12
N THR A 78 14.17 28.87 -1.85
CA THR A 78 13.81 28.00 -0.70
C THR A 78 12.47 27.31 -0.91
N ASN A 79 11.48 27.96 -1.53
CA ASN A 79 10.17 27.36 -1.78
C ASN A 79 10.28 26.19 -2.78
N GLN A 80 11.11 26.32 -3.82
CA GLN A 80 11.39 25.21 -4.74
C GLN A 80 12.07 24.05 -4.02
N GLN A 81 13.07 24.33 -3.18
CA GLN A 81 13.77 23.32 -2.38
C GLN A 81 12.80 22.54 -1.48
N MET A 82 11.94 23.26 -0.76
CA MET A 82 10.96 22.71 0.17
C MET A 82 9.90 21.88 -0.56
N VAL A 83 9.34 22.40 -1.65
CA VAL A 83 8.34 21.67 -2.44
C VAL A 83 8.94 20.40 -3.02
N TYR A 84 10.12 20.49 -3.62
CA TYR A 84 10.80 19.36 -4.21
C TYR A 84 11.12 18.28 -3.16
N PHE A 85 11.65 18.71 -2.01
CA PHE A 85 11.91 17.85 -0.87
C PHE A 85 10.64 17.15 -0.39
N SER A 86 9.56 17.87 -0.12
CA SER A 86 8.33 17.26 0.39
C SER A 86 7.71 16.27 -0.60
N VAL A 87 7.69 16.61 -1.89
CA VAL A 87 7.13 15.75 -2.95
C VAL A 87 7.93 14.46 -3.11
N HIS A 88 9.26 14.55 -3.19
CA HIS A 88 10.09 13.39 -3.52
C HIS A 88 10.57 12.60 -2.31
N TYR A 89 10.74 13.26 -1.16
CA TYR A 89 11.21 12.62 0.05
C TYR A 89 10.05 12.31 1.00
N LEU A 90 9.41 13.36 1.54
CA LEU A 90 8.44 13.21 2.62
C LEU A 90 7.22 12.39 2.21
N PHE A 91 6.70 12.58 1.00
CA PHE A 91 5.46 11.95 0.53
C PHE A 91 5.65 10.56 -0.10
N ALA A 92 6.87 10.18 -0.47
CA ALA A 92 7.16 8.86 -1.04
C ALA A 92 6.67 7.66 -0.19
N PRO A 93 6.94 7.58 1.13
CA PRO A 93 6.50 6.45 1.95
C PRO A 93 4.97 6.41 2.15
N PHE A 94 4.27 7.54 2.02
CA PHE A 94 2.81 7.57 2.17
C PHE A 94 2.10 6.82 1.03
N LEU A 95 2.71 6.71 -0.16
CA LEU A 95 2.17 5.86 -1.23
C LEU A 95 2.02 4.42 -0.77
N LEU A 96 2.92 3.90 0.09
CA LEU A 96 2.89 2.53 0.60
C LEU A 96 1.73 2.27 1.57
N ILE A 97 1.18 3.31 2.20
CA ILE A 97 0.05 3.17 3.14
C ILE A 97 -1.20 2.72 2.38
N ILE A 98 -1.39 3.21 1.16
CA ILE A 98 -2.56 2.96 0.33
C ILE A 98 -2.75 1.46 0.01
N PRO A 99 -1.80 0.76 -0.64
CA PRO A 99 -1.93 -0.66 -0.90
C PRO A 99 -2.01 -1.48 0.39
N LEU A 100 -1.30 -1.08 1.45
CA LEU A 100 -1.30 -1.77 2.71
C LEU A 100 -2.66 -1.70 3.42
N MET A 101 -3.27 -0.52 3.47
CA MET A 101 -4.62 -0.35 4.01
C MET A 101 -5.64 -1.13 3.19
N ALA A 102 -5.58 -1.04 1.86
CA ALA A 102 -6.47 -1.79 0.97
C ALA A 102 -6.31 -3.30 1.19
N ALA A 103 -5.08 -3.80 1.26
CA ALA A 103 -4.78 -5.19 1.57
C ALA A 103 -5.37 -5.64 2.92
N SER A 104 -5.30 -4.79 3.94
CA SER A 104 -5.86 -5.07 5.27
C SER A 104 -7.38 -5.11 5.28
N VAL A 105 -8.06 -4.12 4.70
CA VAL A 105 -9.54 -4.09 4.61
C VAL A 105 -10.09 -5.28 3.81
N LEU A 106 -9.45 -5.58 2.68
CA LEU A 106 -9.90 -6.64 1.77
C LEU A 106 -9.54 -8.03 2.28
N GLY A 107 -8.31 -8.18 2.78
CA GLY A 107 -7.79 -9.44 3.29
C GLY A 107 -8.47 -9.88 4.58
N SER A 108 -8.71 -8.95 5.52
CA SER A 108 -9.44 -9.27 6.76
C SER A 108 -10.89 -9.69 6.48
N GLY A 109 -11.48 -9.12 5.42
CA GLY A 109 -12.82 -9.43 4.95
C GLY A 109 -12.98 -10.77 4.25
N SER A 110 -11.87 -11.46 3.93
CA SER A 110 -11.86 -12.63 3.06
C SER A 110 -12.68 -13.80 3.61
N PHE A 111 -12.29 -14.35 4.77
CA PHE A 111 -12.99 -15.46 5.42
C PHE A 111 -13.85 -15.00 6.60
N ALA A 112 -13.44 -13.94 7.30
CA ALA A 112 -14.15 -13.47 8.48
C ALA A 112 -15.60 -13.03 8.18
N ARG A 113 -15.84 -12.38 7.02
CA ARG A 113 -17.20 -12.00 6.60
C ARG A 113 -18.07 -13.20 6.26
N GLU A 114 -17.48 -14.25 5.70
CA GLU A 114 -18.21 -15.49 5.39
C GLU A 114 -18.52 -16.28 6.66
N LYS A 115 -17.67 -16.21 7.69
CA LYS A 115 -17.96 -16.72 9.04
C LYS A 115 -19.11 -15.97 9.71
N GLU A 116 -19.06 -14.64 9.72
CA GLU A 116 -20.13 -13.80 10.29
C GLU A 116 -21.50 -14.06 9.63
N ARG A 117 -21.51 -14.29 8.32
CA ARG A 117 -22.73 -14.58 7.56
C ARG A 117 -23.16 -16.05 7.62
N LYS A 118 -22.45 -16.91 8.36
CA LYS A 118 -22.69 -18.36 8.43
C LYS A 118 -22.69 -19.05 7.06
N THR A 119 -21.93 -18.53 6.10
CA THR A 119 -21.82 -19.08 4.75
C THR A 119 -20.55 -19.89 4.52
N MET A 120 -19.73 -20.09 5.55
CA MET A 120 -18.50 -20.90 5.45
C MET A 120 -18.77 -22.35 5.06
N GLU A 121 -19.86 -22.93 5.56
CA GLU A 121 -20.24 -24.31 5.24
C GLU A 121 -20.46 -24.48 3.74
N SER A 122 -21.20 -23.56 3.09
CA SER A 122 -21.43 -23.63 1.64
C SER A 122 -20.15 -23.44 0.83
N LEU A 123 -19.18 -22.67 1.35
CA LEU A 123 -17.88 -22.49 0.71
C LEU A 123 -17.00 -23.75 0.83
N LEU A 124 -17.10 -24.48 1.93
CA LEU A 124 -16.39 -25.75 2.14
C LEU A 124 -16.94 -26.87 1.23
N PHE A 125 -18.23 -26.84 0.92
CA PHE A 125 -18.85 -27.77 -0.04
C PHE A 125 -18.70 -27.34 -1.50
N ALA A 126 -18.08 -26.19 -1.78
CA ALA A 126 -17.85 -25.75 -3.15
C ALA A 126 -16.87 -26.71 -3.86
N PRO A 127 -17.06 -27.01 -5.16
CA PRO A 127 -16.21 -27.92 -5.92
C PRO A 127 -14.87 -27.27 -6.32
N ILE A 128 -14.17 -26.68 -5.36
CA ILE A 128 -12.85 -26.05 -5.50
C ILE A 128 -11.90 -26.61 -4.43
N SER A 129 -10.63 -26.80 -4.79
CA SER A 129 -9.64 -27.25 -3.82
C SER A 129 -9.32 -26.14 -2.81
N ALA A 130 -9.07 -26.49 -1.54
CA ALA A 130 -8.74 -25.50 -0.50
C ALA A 130 -7.54 -24.59 -0.86
N PRO A 131 -6.45 -25.10 -1.48
CA PRO A 131 -5.37 -24.25 -1.96
C PRO A 131 -5.78 -23.29 -3.08
N ASP A 132 -6.65 -23.73 -4.00
CA ASP A 132 -7.14 -22.87 -5.07
C ASP A 132 -8.11 -21.80 -4.54
N LEU A 133 -8.91 -22.11 -3.52
CA LEU A 133 -9.77 -21.15 -2.82
C LEU A 133 -8.93 -20.09 -2.11
N PHE A 134 -7.90 -20.49 -1.37
CA PHE A 134 -7.02 -19.55 -0.66
C PHE A 134 -6.28 -18.61 -1.65
N ARG A 135 -5.77 -19.16 -2.76
CA ARG A 135 -5.18 -18.37 -3.85
C ARG A 135 -6.19 -17.40 -4.48
N ALA A 136 -7.43 -17.84 -4.69
CA ALA A 136 -8.48 -16.96 -5.22
C ALA A 136 -8.74 -15.78 -4.29
N LYS A 137 -8.83 -16.01 -2.97
CA LYS A 137 -9.02 -14.96 -1.97
C LYS A 137 -7.84 -13.97 -1.91
N ILE A 138 -6.61 -14.47 -1.94
CA ILE A 138 -5.42 -13.61 -2.02
C ILE A 138 -5.48 -12.74 -3.28
N LEU A 139 -5.72 -13.33 -4.45
CA LEU A 139 -5.79 -12.56 -5.69
C LEU A 139 -6.95 -11.56 -5.70
N ALA A 140 -8.08 -11.90 -5.08
CA ALA A 140 -9.25 -11.03 -4.97
C ALA A 140 -8.95 -9.75 -4.17
N ALA A 141 -8.08 -9.82 -3.15
CA ALA A 141 -7.65 -8.68 -2.37
C ALA A 141 -6.42 -7.97 -2.97
N PHE A 142 -5.47 -8.73 -3.52
CA PHE A 142 -4.22 -8.22 -4.08
C PHE A 142 -4.44 -7.32 -5.29
N ILE A 143 -5.24 -7.78 -6.26
CA ILE A 143 -5.48 -7.05 -7.52
C ILE A 143 -6.02 -5.62 -7.25
N PRO A 144 -7.14 -5.44 -6.53
CA PRO A 144 -7.66 -4.10 -6.25
C PRO A 144 -6.71 -3.27 -5.37
N ALA A 145 -5.95 -3.87 -4.44
CA ALA A 145 -4.97 -3.12 -3.63
C ALA A 145 -3.85 -2.51 -4.49
N VAL A 146 -3.29 -3.30 -5.41
CA VAL A 146 -2.26 -2.81 -6.35
C VAL A 146 -2.86 -1.80 -7.32
N LEU A 147 -4.02 -2.08 -7.91
CA LEU A 147 -4.68 -1.13 -8.82
C LEU A 147 -4.97 0.22 -8.14
N LEU A 148 -5.35 0.21 -6.87
CA LEU A 148 -5.55 1.42 -6.10
C LEU A 148 -4.24 2.21 -5.92
N ALA A 149 -3.12 1.54 -5.66
CA ALA A 149 -1.81 2.18 -5.57
C ALA A 149 -1.38 2.80 -6.91
N PHE A 150 -1.61 2.10 -8.02
CA PHE A 150 -1.38 2.63 -9.37
C PHE A 150 -2.26 3.85 -9.67
N PHE A 151 -3.55 3.77 -9.37
CA PHE A 151 -4.47 4.90 -9.51
C PHE A 151 -3.99 6.11 -8.68
N SER A 152 -3.55 5.87 -7.45
CA SER A 152 -3.06 6.91 -6.55
C SER A 152 -1.78 7.54 -7.06
N PHE A 153 -0.86 6.74 -7.61
CA PHE A 153 0.35 7.23 -8.25
C PHE A 153 0.06 8.13 -9.44
N LEU A 154 -0.85 7.70 -10.32
CA LEU A 154 -1.23 8.50 -11.50
C LEU A 154 -1.88 9.82 -11.06
N LEU A 155 -2.79 9.75 -10.07
CA LEU A 155 -3.46 10.93 -9.52
C LEU A 155 -2.44 11.87 -8.88
N TYR A 156 -1.55 11.35 -8.03
CA TYR A 156 -0.50 12.11 -7.35
C TYR A 156 0.44 12.79 -8.34
N GLY A 157 0.96 12.03 -9.31
CA GLY A 157 1.86 12.55 -10.33
C GLY A 157 1.23 13.63 -11.19
N THR A 158 -0.05 13.45 -11.57
CA THR A 158 -0.80 14.46 -12.32
C THR A 158 -1.03 15.71 -11.49
N THR A 159 -1.47 15.58 -10.23
CA THR A 159 -1.65 16.70 -9.32
C THR A 159 -0.37 17.48 -9.11
N VAL A 160 0.73 16.80 -8.79
CA VAL A 160 2.03 17.41 -8.55
C VAL A 160 2.52 18.15 -9.79
N ASN A 161 2.49 17.51 -10.95
CA ASN A 161 2.93 18.16 -12.18
C ASN A 161 2.07 19.37 -12.53
N LEU A 162 0.74 19.27 -12.45
CA LEU A 162 -0.16 20.40 -12.74
C LEU A 162 0.03 21.55 -11.73
N ALA A 163 0.15 21.23 -10.45
CA ALA A 163 0.27 22.23 -9.39
C ALA A 163 1.66 22.88 -9.39
N ALA A 164 2.73 22.15 -9.69
CA ALA A 164 4.11 22.63 -9.60
C ALA A 164 4.70 23.12 -10.94
N TYR A 165 4.00 22.92 -12.07
CA TYR A 165 4.53 23.22 -13.41
C TYR A 165 5.11 24.64 -13.52
N ARG A 166 4.38 25.64 -13.00
CA ARG A 166 4.81 27.06 -13.05
C ARG A 166 5.91 27.39 -12.06
N LEU A 167 6.09 26.59 -11.01
CA LEU A 167 7.12 26.82 -9.99
C LEU A 167 8.49 26.33 -10.45
N PHE A 168 8.55 25.30 -11.30
CA PHE A 168 9.79 24.66 -11.76
C PHE A 168 10.02 24.79 -13.26
N ASP A 169 9.12 25.46 -14.00
CA ASP A 169 9.12 25.56 -15.46
C ASP A 169 9.28 24.20 -16.17
N GLY A 170 8.70 23.15 -15.59
CA GLY A 170 8.88 21.79 -16.06
C GLY A 170 8.16 20.73 -15.23
N LEU A 171 8.24 19.49 -15.70
CA LEU A 171 7.70 18.32 -15.01
C LEU A 171 8.71 17.83 -13.97
N ILE A 172 8.28 17.79 -12.71
CA ILE A 172 9.10 17.29 -11.60
C ILE A 172 8.86 15.81 -11.31
N PHE A 173 7.75 15.25 -11.81
CA PHE A 173 7.34 13.86 -11.60
C PHE A 173 7.07 13.13 -12.92
N PRO A 174 7.34 11.80 -13.05
CA PRO A 174 7.89 10.88 -12.06
C PRO A 174 9.43 10.87 -12.02
N ARG A 175 9.98 10.51 -10.85
CA ARG A 175 11.41 10.23 -10.67
C ARG A 175 11.67 8.72 -10.54
N PRO A 176 12.89 8.22 -10.79
CA PRO A 176 13.18 6.78 -10.79
C PRO A 176 12.79 6.04 -9.49
N HIS A 177 13.05 6.64 -8.33
CA HIS A 177 12.70 6.04 -7.03
C HIS A 177 11.20 5.78 -6.89
N TRP A 178 10.34 6.66 -7.41
CA TRP A 178 8.89 6.51 -7.42
C TRP A 178 8.43 5.33 -8.29
N LEU A 179 9.11 5.08 -9.42
CA LEU A 179 8.83 3.92 -10.27
C LEU A 179 9.25 2.61 -9.61
N ILE A 180 10.43 2.58 -8.97
CA ILE A 180 10.86 1.41 -8.20
C ILE A 180 9.86 1.16 -7.06
N LEU A 181 9.45 2.21 -6.34
CA LEU A 181 8.49 2.09 -5.25
C LEU A 181 7.15 1.53 -5.76
N LEU A 182 6.63 2.02 -6.89
CA LEU A 182 5.36 1.56 -7.47
C LEU A 182 5.41 0.13 -8.04
N PHE A 183 6.44 -0.22 -8.81
CA PHE A 183 6.48 -1.48 -9.55
C PHE A 183 7.17 -2.61 -8.78
N TRP A 184 8.03 -2.29 -7.81
CA TRP A 184 8.81 -3.28 -7.05
C TRP A 184 8.29 -3.42 -5.62
N VAL A 185 8.24 -2.32 -4.87
CA VAL A 185 7.93 -2.35 -3.42
C VAL A 185 6.43 -2.50 -3.17
N CYS A 186 5.59 -1.71 -3.85
CA CYS A 186 4.14 -1.75 -3.66
C CYS A 186 3.54 -3.16 -3.89
N PRO A 187 3.87 -3.90 -4.97
CA PRO A 187 3.34 -5.23 -5.19
C PRO A 187 3.81 -6.23 -4.12
N ALA A 188 5.10 -6.20 -3.75
CA ALA A 188 5.63 -7.07 -2.68
C ALA A 188 4.90 -6.80 -1.35
N LEU A 189 4.83 -5.52 -0.94
CA LEU A 189 4.15 -5.12 0.28
C LEU A 189 2.67 -5.54 0.29
N SER A 190 1.97 -5.33 -0.83
CA SER A 190 0.56 -5.72 -0.99
C SER A 190 0.38 -7.22 -0.84
N LEU A 191 1.26 -8.02 -1.45
CA LEU A 191 1.17 -9.47 -1.44
C LEU A 191 1.35 -10.01 -0.02
N GLY A 192 2.41 -9.59 0.68
CA GLY A 192 2.67 -9.98 2.07
C GLY A 192 1.55 -9.55 3.01
N ALA A 193 1.07 -8.32 2.88
CA ALA A 193 -0.04 -7.81 3.68
C ALA A 193 -1.33 -8.60 3.43
N VAL A 194 -1.70 -8.84 2.18
CA VAL A 194 -2.89 -9.64 1.85
C VAL A 194 -2.74 -11.04 2.41
N PHE A 195 -1.58 -11.67 2.22
CA PHE A 195 -1.34 -13.02 2.71
C PHE A 195 -1.54 -13.12 4.22
N LEU A 196 -0.92 -12.21 4.99
CA LEU A 196 -1.07 -12.17 6.44
C LEU A 196 -2.52 -11.92 6.87
N ASN A 197 -3.18 -10.94 6.26
CA ASN A 197 -4.56 -10.58 6.59
C ASN A 197 -5.55 -11.71 6.27
N VAL A 198 -5.42 -12.35 5.12
CA VAL A 198 -6.25 -13.50 4.75
C VAL A 198 -6.02 -14.66 5.71
N PHE A 199 -4.76 -14.93 6.09
CA PHE A 199 -4.42 -15.97 7.06
C PHE A 199 -4.98 -15.68 8.46
N ILE A 200 -4.87 -14.45 8.95
CA ILE A 200 -5.47 -14.01 10.22
C ILE A 200 -6.99 -14.16 10.15
N SER A 201 -7.63 -13.72 9.06
CA SER A 201 -9.09 -13.81 8.87
C SER A 201 -9.61 -15.24 8.92
N ALA A 202 -8.80 -16.22 8.54
CA ALA A 202 -9.14 -17.63 8.61
C ALA A 202 -9.16 -18.18 10.04
N LYS A 203 -8.37 -17.59 10.96
CA LYS A 203 -8.23 -18.06 12.35
C LYS A 203 -9.18 -17.40 13.33
N VAL A 204 -9.52 -16.15 13.08
CA VAL A 204 -10.38 -15.35 13.97
C VAL A 204 -11.87 -15.63 13.75
N LYS A 205 -12.70 -15.17 14.68
CA LYS A 205 -14.15 -15.42 14.67
C LYS A 205 -14.94 -14.34 13.93
N GLY A 206 -14.46 -13.10 13.92
CA GLY A 206 -15.16 -11.95 13.33
C GLY A 206 -14.26 -11.01 12.51
N PHE A 207 -14.90 -10.17 11.70
CA PHE A 207 -14.25 -9.20 10.82
C PHE A 207 -13.52 -8.12 11.61
N GLN A 208 -14.09 -7.64 12.71
CA GLN A 208 -13.47 -6.60 13.54
C GLN A 208 -12.16 -7.09 14.16
N GLU A 209 -12.13 -8.32 14.67
CA GLU A 209 -10.92 -8.95 15.20
C GLU A 209 -9.87 -9.16 14.10
N ALA A 210 -10.29 -9.67 12.93
CA ALA A 210 -9.43 -9.81 11.75
C ALA A 210 -8.79 -8.47 11.34
N TYR A 211 -9.59 -7.41 11.33
CA TYR A 211 -9.15 -6.08 10.92
C TYR A 211 -8.21 -5.43 11.93
N GLN A 212 -8.45 -5.56 13.23
CA GLN A 212 -7.57 -5.01 14.26
C GLN A 212 -6.20 -5.71 14.30
N LEU A 213 -6.19 -7.03 14.26
CA LEU A 213 -4.95 -7.80 14.17
C LEU A 213 -4.25 -7.56 12.82
N GLY A 214 -5.03 -7.45 11.75
CA GLY A 214 -4.57 -7.09 10.42
C GLY A 214 -3.92 -5.70 10.36
N ALA A 215 -4.48 -4.72 11.08
CA ALA A 215 -3.97 -3.36 11.14
C ALA A 215 -2.57 -3.27 11.76
N MET A 216 -2.14 -4.26 12.57
CA MET A 216 -0.77 -4.33 13.08
C MET A 216 0.27 -4.48 11.97
N THR A 217 -0.11 -4.94 10.78
CA THR A 217 0.77 -4.98 9.59
C THR A 217 1.22 -3.59 9.14
N VAL A 218 0.58 -2.52 9.62
CA VAL A 218 0.95 -1.12 9.36
C VAL A 218 2.14 -0.66 10.21
N LEU A 219 2.45 -1.34 11.32
CA LEU A 219 3.52 -0.91 12.24
C LEU A 219 4.91 -0.78 11.58
N PRO A 220 5.40 -1.74 10.77
CA PRO A 220 6.68 -1.58 10.08
C PRO A 220 6.70 -0.36 9.15
N LEU A 221 5.56 -0.03 8.54
CA LEU A 221 5.45 1.12 7.68
C LEU A 221 5.48 2.43 8.48
N ILE A 222 4.86 2.48 9.66
CA ILE A 222 4.97 3.63 10.57
C ILE A 222 6.43 3.86 10.97
N ALA A 223 7.18 2.80 11.29
CA ALA A 223 8.60 2.91 11.60
C ALA A 223 9.40 3.47 10.40
N LEU A 224 9.07 3.04 9.18
CA LEU A 224 9.69 3.55 7.96
C LEU A 224 9.38 5.04 7.73
N VAL A 225 8.11 5.46 7.90
CA VAL A 225 7.71 6.87 7.80
C VAL A 225 8.41 7.70 8.88
N ALA A 226 8.47 7.22 10.12
CA ALA A 226 9.17 7.90 11.21
C ALA A 226 10.67 8.05 10.91
N GLY A 227 11.31 7.03 10.33
CA GLY A 227 12.71 7.11 9.90
C GLY A 227 12.93 8.12 8.77
N GLN A 228 11.97 8.25 7.86
CA GLN A 228 11.99 9.28 6.81
C GLN A 228 11.85 10.69 7.41
N VAL A 229 10.84 10.92 8.25
CA VAL A 229 10.60 12.24 8.87
C VAL A 229 11.78 12.70 9.73
N THR A 230 12.43 11.78 10.45
CA THR A 230 13.62 12.10 11.27
C THR A 230 14.90 12.26 10.47
N GLY A 231 14.90 11.97 9.16
CA GLY A 231 16.10 12.03 8.32
C GLY A 231 17.05 10.83 8.45
N VAL A 232 16.75 9.87 9.33
CA VAL A 232 17.60 8.69 9.59
C VAL A 232 17.60 7.71 8.42
N LEU A 233 16.46 7.57 7.74
CA LEU A 233 16.30 6.67 6.61
C LEU A 233 15.97 7.45 5.35
N LEU A 234 16.76 7.25 4.30
CA LEU A 234 16.51 7.78 2.96
C LEU A 234 16.06 6.67 2.01
N LEU A 235 14.88 6.80 1.42
CA LEU A 235 14.38 5.90 0.38
C LEU A 235 15.06 6.21 -0.96
N SER A 236 16.37 5.99 -1.02
CA SER A 236 17.13 6.03 -2.26
C SER A 236 16.78 4.84 -3.16
N ASN A 237 17.12 4.93 -4.45
CA ASN A 237 16.94 3.84 -5.41
C ASN A 237 17.51 2.52 -4.87
N THR A 238 18.72 2.56 -4.31
CA THR A 238 19.43 1.40 -3.75
C THR A 238 18.68 0.78 -2.58
N ILE A 239 18.24 1.61 -1.63
CA ILE A 239 17.50 1.13 -0.45
C ILE A 239 16.17 0.52 -0.86
N LEU A 240 15.46 1.11 -1.83
CA LEU A 240 14.19 0.57 -2.33
C LEU A 240 14.36 -0.80 -3.01
N TRP A 241 15.45 -1.00 -3.76
CA TRP A 241 15.77 -2.31 -4.34
C TRP A 241 15.96 -3.38 -3.26
N PHE A 242 16.78 -3.10 -2.24
CA PHE A 242 17.00 -4.02 -1.12
C PHE A 242 15.74 -4.26 -0.30
N LEU A 243 14.97 -3.21 -0.03
CA LEU A 243 13.72 -3.29 0.73
C LEU A 243 12.70 -4.16 -0.01
N GLY A 244 12.50 -3.94 -1.31
CA GLY A 244 11.61 -4.79 -2.10
C GLY A 244 12.12 -6.23 -2.22
N ALA A 245 13.44 -6.44 -2.36
CA ALA A 245 14.02 -7.79 -2.34
C ALA A 245 13.75 -8.51 -1.02
N GLY A 246 13.91 -7.81 0.11
CA GLY A 246 13.57 -8.32 1.44
C GLY A 246 12.10 -8.69 1.57
N LEU A 247 11.19 -7.82 1.11
CA LEU A 247 9.75 -8.10 1.10
C LEU A 247 9.40 -9.31 0.22
N TRP A 248 9.94 -9.41 -0.99
CA TRP A 248 9.73 -10.56 -1.87
C TRP A 248 10.26 -11.87 -1.25
N LEU A 249 11.42 -11.83 -0.59
CA LEU A 249 11.95 -13.00 0.12
C LEU A 249 11.04 -13.41 1.27
N LEU A 250 10.51 -12.45 2.03
CA LEU A 250 9.52 -12.70 3.09
C LEU A 250 8.23 -13.31 2.49
N ASP A 251 7.73 -12.78 1.38
CA ASP A 251 6.53 -13.32 0.72
C ASP A 251 6.74 -14.75 0.24
N LEU A 252 7.89 -15.05 -0.38
CA LEU A 252 8.25 -16.40 -0.80
C LEU A 252 8.34 -17.35 0.40
N PHE A 253 8.91 -16.89 1.51
CA PHE A 253 8.98 -17.66 2.74
C PHE A 253 7.59 -17.93 3.34
N LEU A 254 6.73 -16.90 3.40
CA LEU A 254 5.36 -17.00 3.87
C LEU A 254 4.56 -17.98 3.02
N ILE A 255 4.63 -17.88 1.70
CA ILE A 255 3.94 -18.79 0.76
C ILE A 255 4.43 -20.24 0.92
N LYS A 256 5.75 -20.45 1.04
CA LYS A 256 6.32 -21.79 1.25
C LYS A 256 5.85 -22.40 2.57
N LYS A 257 5.89 -21.63 3.67
CA LYS A 257 5.34 -22.09 4.97
C LYS A 257 3.84 -22.34 4.88
N ALA A 258 3.08 -21.47 4.22
CA ALA A 258 1.65 -21.66 3.99
C ALA A 258 1.36 -22.99 3.32
N GLY A 259 2.14 -23.34 2.28
CA GLY A 259 2.01 -24.61 1.57
C GLY A 259 2.10 -25.83 2.49
N GLN A 260 2.86 -25.74 3.57
CA GLN A 260 2.97 -26.81 4.59
C GLN A 260 1.79 -26.83 5.57
N TYR A 261 1.16 -25.68 5.84
CA TYR A 261 -0.05 -25.58 6.68
C TYR A 261 -1.35 -25.81 5.90
N LEU A 262 -1.32 -25.69 4.57
CA LEU A 262 -2.43 -25.95 3.65
C LEU A 262 -2.59 -27.44 3.32
N ASP A 263 -1.79 -28.33 3.92
CA ASP A 263 -2.02 -29.76 3.83
C ASP A 263 -3.31 -30.13 4.55
N ARG A 264 -4.14 -30.91 3.84
CA ARG A 264 -5.59 -31.04 4.03
C ARG A 264 -6.07 -31.13 5.47
N SER A 265 -5.36 -31.79 6.38
CA SER A 265 -5.83 -32.11 7.74
C SER A 265 -5.90 -30.94 8.73
N LYS A 266 -5.13 -29.85 8.55
CA LYS A 266 -5.07 -28.74 9.55
C LYS A 266 -5.93 -27.52 9.21
N LEU A 267 -6.27 -27.34 7.94
CA LEU A 267 -7.28 -26.35 7.53
C LEU A 267 -8.67 -26.69 8.06
N PHE A 268 -9.03 -27.98 8.10
CA PHE A 268 -10.32 -28.45 8.61
C PHE A 268 -10.52 -28.14 10.10
N THR A 269 -9.49 -28.26 10.92
CA THR A 269 -9.60 -27.96 12.36
C THR A 269 -9.58 -26.47 12.69
N THR A 270 -9.00 -25.62 11.83
CA THR A 270 -8.90 -24.18 12.08
C THR A 270 -10.05 -23.37 11.47
N LEU A 271 -10.67 -23.87 10.39
CA LEU A 271 -11.83 -23.22 9.77
C LEU A 271 -13.18 -23.68 10.34
N ALA A 272 -13.23 -24.86 10.98
CA ALA A 272 -14.43 -25.43 11.59
C ALA A 272 -14.55 -25.20 13.11
N SER A 273 -13.51 -24.65 13.77
CA SER A 273 -13.53 -24.19 15.17
C SER A 273 -13.84 -22.70 15.27
#